data_AF-A0A2E7K2K9-F1
#
_entry.id   AF-A0A2E7K2K9-F1
#
_cell.length_a   1.000
_cell.length_b   1.000
_cell.length_c   1.000
_cell.angle_alpha   90.00
_cell.angle_beta   90.00
_cell.angle_gamma   90.00
#
_symmetry.space_group_name_H-M   'P 1'
#
loop_
_entity.id
_entity.type
_entity.pdbx_description
1 polymer ?
#
loop_
_entity_poly.entity_id
_entity_poly.type
_entity_poly.pdbx_seq_one_letter_code
_entity_poly.pdbx_strand_id
1 'polypeptide(L)'
;PVFTRKSHTDVNYLACASKLLETPSLFYPQFATHNALTVASIIELAGDTPFEFQRLYGMGQKLYDQIVKDYPVRVYAPVGRHKDLLAYLIRRLLENGANTSFVNLLMDRDRSLDELLRNPIVRARKSRGKMSKKIPLPIDLYGDDRHNSRGVEFGYAYQSKRLLEETKPFLDRGLERPKDNTVEEADKAMQMAGEAFAKWDAASIDQRAACLDRAAELLEERRDHLLALCVLEGKKTYSDGIAEVREAADFCRYYAARAREMFPPSTLTGPTGESNTLSLSGRGVYVCISPWNFPLAIFVGQVVAALVAGNTVVAKPAEQTPAIAEAAVKLLYEAGVPEDVLHLVFGDGESIGAHLVSHPKTAGVAFTGSTGAAKAIQRAQAASDGPIIPLIAETGGQNCMMIDSSALLEQATDDIILSAFGSAGQRCSALRVLYVQEDIADSLIKMIKGAMDELTIGWAGDLSTDVGPVIDKEAQGNLQKHIERLKKEAKDWYSATVSDKVRLSDTFVVPHMFEISDIDEMGGEHFGPILHIIRYSGKKRNEVIDRINGTGYGLTFGLQSRVQQQQEAILPRIHAGNMYVNRNMTGAVVGVQPFGGEGLSGTGPKAGGPYYLLRFAAERTLTINTAAIGGNIELLS
;
A
#
# COMPACT_ATOMS: atom_id res chain seq x y z
N PRO A 1 13.75 6.61 -13.35
CA PRO A 1 15.02 7.27 -13.74
C PRO A 1 15.84 6.57 -14.85
N VAL A 2 15.41 5.43 -15.41
CA VAL A 2 16.16 4.69 -16.44
C VAL A 2 15.41 4.67 -17.77
N PHE A 3 16.13 4.41 -18.87
CA PHE A 3 15.50 4.19 -20.17
C PHE A 3 14.66 2.91 -20.17
N THR A 4 13.53 2.93 -20.91
CA THR A 4 12.62 1.79 -21.03
C THR A 4 12.86 0.94 -22.28
N ARG A 5 13.87 1.29 -23.08
CA ARG A 5 14.32 0.51 -24.24
C ARG A 5 15.81 0.26 -24.15
N LYS A 6 16.20 -1.01 -24.35
CA LYS A 6 17.61 -1.43 -24.35
C LYS A 6 18.45 -0.64 -25.36
N SER A 7 17.94 -0.41 -26.56
CA SER A 7 18.65 0.37 -27.59
C SER A 7 18.93 1.82 -27.20
N HIS A 8 18.10 2.44 -26.34
CA HIS A 8 18.38 3.78 -25.83
C HIS A 8 19.53 3.76 -24.83
N THR A 9 19.60 2.72 -24.00
CA THR A 9 20.75 2.50 -23.10
C THR A 9 22.03 2.29 -23.91
N ASP A 10 21.99 1.48 -24.98
CA ASP A 10 23.15 1.27 -25.86
C ASP A 10 23.65 2.57 -26.51
N VAL A 11 22.72 3.38 -27.03
CA VAL A 11 23.07 4.69 -27.63
C VAL A 11 23.65 5.63 -26.58
N ASN A 12 23.02 5.70 -25.40
CA ASN A 12 23.51 6.54 -24.31
C ASN A 12 24.89 6.09 -23.81
N TYR A 13 25.14 4.77 -23.77
CA TYR A 13 26.45 4.21 -23.41
C TYR A 13 27.53 4.68 -24.39
N LEU A 14 27.28 4.59 -25.70
CA LEU A 14 28.23 5.07 -26.72
C LEU A 14 28.43 6.59 -26.69
N ALA A 15 27.36 7.36 -26.45
CA ALA A 15 27.47 8.81 -26.30
C ALA A 15 28.30 9.21 -25.07
N CYS A 16 28.11 8.51 -23.94
CA CYS A 16 28.94 8.71 -22.75
C CYS A 16 30.39 8.27 -22.97
N ALA A 17 30.62 7.19 -23.71
CA ALA A 17 31.96 6.74 -24.07
C ALA A 17 32.69 7.78 -24.92
N SER A 18 32.05 8.31 -25.96
CA SER A 18 32.59 9.42 -26.77
C SER A 18 32.99 10.59 -25.89
N LYS A 19 32.09 11.04 -25.00
CA LYS A 19 32.35 12.17 -24.11
C LYS A 19 33.52 11.94 -23.15
N LEU A 20 33.69 10.72 -22.64
CA LEU A 20 34.82 10.37 -21.77
C LEU A 20 36.15 10.37 -22.55
N LEU A 21 36.12 9.90 -23.80
CA LEU A 21 37.30 9.86 -24.69
C LEU A 21 37.72 11.27 -25.16
N GLU A 22 36.80 12.24 -25.22
CA GLU A 22 37.11 13.63 -25.60
C GLU A 22 37.99 14.38 -24.60
N THR A 23 38.12 13.90 -23.35
CA THR A 23 38.87 14.60 -22.28
C THR A 23 39.89 13.68 -21.57
N PRO A 24 40.88 13.13 -22.30
CA PRO A 24 41.79 12.12 -21.77
C PRO A 24 42.83 12.67 -20.78
N SER A 25 42.98 14.00 -20.71
CA SER A 25 43.83 14.67 -19.71
C SER A 25 43.23 14.65 -18.31
N LEU A 26 41.90 14.47 -18.19
CA LEU A 26 41.19 14.49 -16.90
C LEU A 26 40.66 13.13 -16.49
N PHE A 27 40.37 12.26 -17.46
CA PHE A 27 39.76 10.96 -17.21
C PHE A 27 40.53 9.84 -17.89
N TYR A 28 40.67 8.71 -17.19
CA TYR A 28 41.07 7.45 -17.79
C TYR A 28 39.81 6.58 -17.99
N PRO A 29 39.28 6.44 -19.22
CA PRO A 29 38.01 5.76 -19.43
C PRO A 29 38.13 4.24 -19.20
N GLN A 30 37.13 3.69 -18.52
CA GLN A 30 37.05 2.26 -18.20
C GLN A 30 35.69 1.72 -18.65
N PHE A 31 35.65 0.92 -19.71
CA PHE A 31 34.41 0.49 -20.35
C PHE A 31 34.03 -0.94 -19.97
N ALA A 32 33.09 -1.10 -19.03
CA ALA A 32 32.58 -2.40 -18.61
C ALA A 32 31.42 -2.89 -19.50
N THR A 33 31.66 -3.91 -20.33
CA THR A 33 30.61 -4.47 -21.21
C THR A 33 30.93 -5.90 -21.64
N HIS A 34 29.91 -6.68 -22.00
CA HIS A 34 30.05 -7.98 -22.67
C HIS A 34 29.46 -7.99 -24.08
N ASN A 35 29.04 -6.83 -24.58
CA ASN A 35 28.46 -6.67 -25.91
C ASN A 35 29.58 -6.41 -26.93
N ALA A 36 29.82 -7.38 -27.82
CA ALA A 36 30.89 -7.30 -28.82
C ALA A 36 30.74 -6.09 -29.75
N LEU A 37 29.51 -5.71 -30.12
CA LEU A 37 29.26 -4.53 -30.95
C LEU A 37 29.66 -3.24 -30.22
N THR A 38 29.37 -3.17 -28.90
CA THR A 38 29.78 -2.02 -28.08
C THR A 38 31.29 -1.94 -27.95
N VAL A 39 31.98 -3.06 -27.75
CA VAL A 39 33.45 -3.15 -27.72
C VAL A 39 34.05 -2.62 -29.02
N ALA A 40 33.61 -3.16 -30.16
CA ALA A 40 34.09 -2.73 -31.48
C ALA A 40 33.83 -1.24 -31.74
N SER A 41 32.65 -0.74 -31.36
CA SER A 41 32.30 0.68 -31.53
C SER A 41 33.21 1.59 -30.69
N ILE A 42 33.62 1.17 -29.49
CA ILE A 42 34.49 1.97 -28.61
C ILE A 42 35.91 2.01 -29.13
N ILE A 43 36.42 0.87 -29.62
CA ILE A 43 37.75 0.82 -30.26
C ILE A 43 37.82 1.85 -31.39
N GLU A 44 36.80 1.90 -32.24
CA GLU A 44 36.72 2.89 -33.32
C GLU A 44 36.62 4.33 -32.80
N LEU A 45 35.79 4.58 -31.79
CA LEU A 45 35.61 5.92 -31.22
C LEU A 45 36.86 6.46 -30.51
N ALA A 46 37.70 5.59 -29.95
CA ALA A 46 38.85 5.99 -29.15
C ALA A 46 40.00 6.54 -29.99
N GLY A 47 40.19 6.04 -31.22
CA GLY A 47 41.41 6.30 -31.99
C GLY A 47 42.65 5.98 -31.16
N ASP A 48 43.54 6.96 -30.99
CA ASP A 48 44.77 6.81 -30.20
C ASP A 48 44.60 7.11 -28.70
N THR A 49 43.38 7.42 -28.26
CA THR A 49 43.11 7.78 -26.87
C THR A 49 43.29 6.56 -25.95
N PRO A 50 44.10 6.63 -24.87
CA PRO A 50 44.25 5.50 -23.95
C PRO A 50 42.98 5.23 -23.13
N PHE A 51 42.61 3.95 -23.00
CA PHE A 51 41.49 3.47 -22.16
C PHE A 51 41.71 2.01 -21.74
N GLU A 52 40.82 1.46 -20.91
CA GLU A 52 40.71 0.01 -20.69
C GLU A 52 39.29 -0.51 -20.85
N PHE A 53 39.15 -1.79 -21.19
CA PHE A 53 37.90 -2.52 -21.05
C PHE A 53 37.81 -3.21 -19.69
N GLN A 54 36.59 -3.52 -19.26
CA GLN A 54 36.34 -4.29 -18.05
C GLN A 54 35.34 -5.42 -18.30
N ARG A 55 35.56 -6.56 -17.63
CA ARG A 55 34.64 -7.71 -17.66
C ARG A 55 34.49 -8.35 -16.30
N LEU A 56 33.38 -9.02 -16.07
CA LEU A 56 33.21 -9.90 -14.90
C LEU A 56 33.93 -11.24 -15.08
N TYR A 57 34.53 -11.78 -14.01
CA TYR A 57 35.07 -13.13 -13.98
C TYR A 57 33.99 -14.17 -14.31
N GLY A 58 34.35 -15.22 -15.05
CA GLY A 58 33.41 -16.21 -15.58
C GLY A 58 32.56 -15.74 -16.77
N MET A 59 32.70 -14.48 -17.21
CA MET A 59 31.91 -13.91 -18.29
C MET A 59 32.75 -13.15 -19.32
N GLY A 60 32.32 -13.19 -20.58
CA GLY A 60 32.95 -12.44 -21.68
C GLY A 60 34.40 -12.85 -21.99
N GLN A 61 34.92 -13.92 -21.39
CA GLN A 61 36.31 -14.34 -21.57
C GLN A 61 36.64 -14.58 -23.04
N LYS A 62 35.83 -15.39 -23.74
CA LYS A 62 36.01 -15.66 -25.18
C LYS A 62 36.03 -14.39 -26.05
N LEU A 63 35.26 -13.36 -25.68
CA LEU A 63 35.25 -12.07 -26.38
C LEU A 63 36.56 -11.33 -26.16
N TYR A 64 36.97 -11.18 -24.90
CA TYR A 64 38.14 -10.38 -24.55
C TYR A 64 39.48 -11.07 -24.86
N ASP A 65 39.53 -12.40 -24.87
CA ASP A 65 40.70 -13.16 -25.32
C ASP A 65 41.10 -12.80 -26.77
N GLN A 66 40.16 -12.30 -27.58
CA GLN A 66 40.44 -11.85 -28.96
C GLN A 66 41.15 -10.49 -29.03
N ILE A 67 41.02 -9.63 -28.02
CA ILE A 67 41.47 -8.23 -28.07
C ILE A 67 42.46 -7.84 -26.96
N VAL A 68 42.65 -8.69 -25.95
CA VAL A 68 43.46 -8.37 -24.76
C VAL A 68 44.95 -8.14 -25.06
N LYS A 69 45.44 -8.60 -26.23
CA LYS A 69 46.80 -8.31 -26.69
C LYS A 69 46.99 -6.84 -27.09
N ASP A 70 45.92 -6.22 -27.58
CA ASP A 70 45.95 -4.87 -28.15
C ASP A 70 45.38 -3.83 -27.17
N TYR A 71 44.49 -4.25 -26.26
CA TYR A 71 43.82 -3.38 -25.31
C TYR A 71 43.87 -3.95 -23.88
N PRO A 72 44.14 -3.12 -22.85
CA PRO A 72 44.09 -3.59 -21.47
C PRO A 72 42.66 -3.97 -21.08
N VAL A 73 42.52 -5.12 -20.40
CA VAL A 73 41.24 -5.63 -19.91
C VAL A 73 41.33 -5.96 -18.43
N ARG A 74 40.57 -5.24 -17.60
CA ARG A 74 40.44 -5.52 -16.16
C ARG A 74 39.34 -6.54 -15.90
N VAL A 75 39.64 -7.55 -15.10
CA VAL A 75 38.67 -8.57 -14.70
C VAL A 75 38.18 -8.29 -13.28
N TYR A 76 36.87 -8.06 -13.13
CA TYR A 76 36.20 -7.97 -11.83
C TYR A 76 35.91 -9.38 -11.33
N ALA A 77 36.61 -9.80 -10.28
CA ALA A 77 36.37 -11.07 -9.61
C ALA A 77 35.52 -10.84 -8.36
N PRO A 78 34.31 -11.43 -8.26
CA PRO A 78 33.55 -11.41 -7.01
C PRO A 78 34.31 -12.21 -5.94
N VAL A 79 34.66 -11.56 -4.82
CA VAL A 79 35.35 -12.19 -3.69
C VAL A 79 34.52 -11.91 -2.43
N GLY A 80 34.13 -12.97 -1.73
CA GLY A 80 33.30 -12.87 -0.54
C GLY A 80 33.07 -14.23 0.10
N ARG A 81 32.42 -14.25 1.27
CA ARG A 81 32.04 -15.50 1.94
C ARG A 81 30.81 -16.09 1.26
N HIS A 82 30.66 -17.41 1.32
CA HIS A 82 29.50 -18.12 0.75
C HIS A 82 28.15 -17.53 1.18
N LYS A 83 28.02 -17.11 2.45
CA LYS A 83 26.77 -16.53 2.97
C LYS A 83 26.39 -15.20 2.32
N ASP A 84 27.37 -14.40 1.90
CA ASP A 84 27.15 -13.07 1.29
C ASP A 84 26.88 -13.20 -0.23
N LEU A 85 27.02 -14.42 -0.81
CA LEU A 85 26.94 -14.66 -2.25
C LEU A 85 25.50 -14.77 -2.77
N LEU A 86 24.53 -15.19 -1.94
CA LEU A 86 23.16 -15.47 -2.41
C LEU A 86 22.45 -14.22 -2.94
N ALA A 87 22.47 -13.12 -2.18
CA ALA A 87 21.91 -11.84 -2.62
C ALA A 87 22.59 -11.34 -3.91
N TYR A 88 23.91 -11.50 -4.00
CA TYR A 88 24.69 -11.15 -5.18
C TYR A 88 24.30 -12.00 -6.41
N LEU A 89 24.14 -13.32 -6.23
CA LEU A 89 23.88 -14.27 -7.29
C LEU A 89 22.52 -14.01 -7.97
N ILE A 90 21.48 -13.65 -7.20
CA ILE A 90 20.15 -13.34 -7.77
C ILE A 90 20.25 -12.22 -8.81
N ARG A 91 20.89 -11.11 -8.45
CA ARG A 91 21.11 -9.99 -9.37
C ARG A 91 21.94 -10.42 -10.58
N ARG A 92 22.97 -11.24 -10.38
CA ARG A 92 23.81 -11.76 -11.48
C ARG A 92 23.06 -12.67 -12.46
N LEU A 93 22.17 -13.52 -11.95
CA LEU A 93 21.34 -14.39 -12.78
C LEU A 93 20.37 -13.58 -13.64
N LEU A 94 19.75 -12.54 -13.07
CA LEU A 94 18.82 -11.67 -13.80
C LEU A 94 19.51 -10.88 -14.91
N GLU A 95 20.67 -10.28 -14.66
CA GLU A 95 21.40 -9.49 -15.66
C GLU A 95 21.75 -10.29 -16.92
N ASN A 96 22.01 -11.59 -16.77
CA ASN A 96 22.53 -12.43 -17.85
C ASN A 96 21.51 -13.41 -18.42
N GLY A 97 20.52 -13.82 -17.63
CA GLY A 97 19.39 -14.62 -18.08
C GLY A 97 18.31 -13.82 -18.80
N ALA A 98 18.36 -12.48 -18.77
CA ALA A 98 17.40 -11.65 -19.48
C ALA A 98 17.46 -11.91 -21.00
N ASN A 99 16.30 -12.07 -21.65
CA ASN A 99 16.16 -12.30 -23.10
C ASN A 99 16.75 -11.18 -23.97
N THR A 100 17.10 -10.03 -23.38
CA THR A 100 17.70 -8.89 -24.07
C THR A 100 19.21 -8.76 -23.83
N SER A 101 19.79 -9.63 -23.01
CA SER A 101 21.23 -9.69 -22.77
C SER A 101 21.96 -10.20 -24.02
N PHE A 102 23.04 -9.53 -24.41
CA PHE A 102 23.84 -9.94 -25.57
C PHE A 102 24.39 -11.37 -25.42
N VAL A 103 24.74 -11.76 -24.20
CA VAL A 103 25.25 -13.11 -23.90
C VAL A 103 24.19 -14.17 -24.15
N ASN A 104 22.94 -13.91 -23.74
CA ASN A 104 21.83 -14.83 -23.99
C ASN A 104 21.46 -14.86 -25.49
N LEU A 105 21.42 -13.68 -26.14
CA LEU A 105 21.14 -13.57 -27.57
C LEU A 105 22.18 -14.23 -28.47
N LEU A 106 23.45 -14.31 -28.03
CA LEU A 106 24.51 -15.01 -28.75
C LEU A 106 24.38 -16.54 -28.68
N MET A 107 23.73 -17.05 -27.63
CA MET A 107 23.48 -18.49 -27.45
C MET A 107 22.25 -18.98 -28.24
N ASP A 108 21.41 -18.05 -28.71
CA ASP A 108 20.24 -18.31 -29.54
C ASP A 108 20.66 -18.61 -31.00
N ARG A 109 20.59 -19.88 -31.39
CA ARG A 109 21.05 -20.37 -32.71
C ARG A 109 20.16 -19.92 -33.87
N ASP A 110 18.95 -19.44 -33.59
CA ASP A 110 17.99 -19.03 -34.61
C ASP A 110 18.14 -17.56 -35.02
N ARG A 111 19.01 -16.80 -34.33
CA ARG A 111 19.29 -15.39 -34.64
C ARG A 111 20.45 -15.22 -35.60
N SER A 112 20.27 -14.32 -36.58
CA SER A 112 21.35 -13.97 -37.50
C SER A 112 22.37 -13.03 -36.86
N LEU A 113 23.62 -13.17 -37.30
CA LEU A 113 24.70 -12.27 -36.89
C LEU A 113 24.41 -10.81 -37.28
N ASP A 114 23.78 -10.59 -38.43
CA ASP A 114 23.32 -9.26 -38.88
C ASP A 114 22.32 -8.62 -37.93
N GLU A 115 21.48 -9.44 -37.28
CA GLU A 115 20.61 -8.92 -36.25
C GLU A 115 21.45 -8.47 -35.05
N LEU A 116 22.34 -9.32 -34.52
CA LEU A 116 23.18 -9.03 -33.34
C LEU A 116 24.08 -7.79 -33.54
N LEU A 117 24.65 -7.62 -34.72
CA LEU A 117 25.57 -6.52 -35.07
C LEU A 117 24.85 -5.24 -35.53
N ARG A 118 23.51 -5.23 -35.56
CA ARG A 118 22.76 -4.07 -36.02
C ARG A 118 22.99 -2.85 -35.11
N ASN A 119 23.48 -1.77 -35.73
CA ASN A 119 23.81 -0.51 -35.05
C ASN A 119 22.68 -0.03 -34.10
N PRO A 120 22.98 0.22 -32.82
CA PRO A 120 21.98 0.62 -31.82
C PRO A 120 21.31 1.96 -32.14
N ILE A 121 21.99 2.88 -32.83
CA ILE A 121 21.42 4.16 -33.28
C ILE A 121 20.31 3.91 -34.31
N VAL A 122 20.53 3.01 -35.27
CA VAL A 122 19.49 2.64 -36.26
C VAL A 122 18.29 2.00 -35.56
N ARG A 123 18.53 1.14 -34.56
CA ARG A 123 17.47 0.54 -33.73
C ARG A 123 16.71 1.60 -32.93
N ALA A 124 17.41 2.55 -32.31
CA ALA A 124 16.81 3.63 -31.52
C ALA A 124 16.02 4.62 -32.39
N ARG A 125 16.50 4.93 -33.60
CA ARG A 125 15.82 5.81 -34.57
C ARG A 125 14.41 5.33 -34.91
N LYS A 126 14.16 4.01 -34.95
CA LYS A 126 12.80 3.46 -35.14
C LYS A 126 11.79 3.97 -34.11
N SER A 127 12.24 4.18 -32.88
CA SER A 127 11.42 4.72 -31.79
C SER A 127 11.44 6.26 -31.69
N ARG A 128 12.35 6.94 -32.41
CA ARG A 128 12.59 8.39 -32.30
C ARG A 128 12.74 8.87 -30.85
N GLY A 129 13.43 8.11 -30.00
CA GLY A 129 13.60 8.41 -28.58
C GLY A 129 12.37 8.19 -27.70
N LYS A 130 11.23 7.73 -28.25
CA LYS A 130 10.02 7.46 -27.46
C LYS A 130 10.18 6.24 -26.55
N MET A 131 9.67 6.34 -25.33
CA MET A 131 9.63 5.25 -24.35
C MET A 131 8.97 3.97 -24.90
N SER A 132 9.22 2.84 -24.24
CA SER A 132 8.54 1.59 -24.55
C SER A 132 7.04 1.72 -24.32
N LYS A 133 6.22 1.35 -25.32
CA LYS A 133 4.76 1.28 -25.14
C LYS A 133 4.32 0.13 -24.23
N LYS A 134 5.22 -0.81 -23.92
CA LYS A 134 4.95 -1.96 -23.05
C LYS A 134 5.16 -1.67 -21.56
N ILE A 135 5.73 -0.50 -21.24
CA ILE A 135 6.02 -0.09 -19.86
C ILE A 135 5.30 1.24 -19.66
N PRO A 136 4.11 1.25 -19.03
CA PRO A 136 3.39 2.49 -18.77
C PRO A 136 4.20 3.38 -17.82
N LEU A 137 3.94 4.69 -17.88
CA LEU A 137 4.42 5.58 -16.83
C LEU A 137 3.69 5.25 -15.52
N PRO A 138 4.27 5.57 -14.34
CA PRO A 138 3.61 5.33 -13.06
C PRO A 138 2.21 5.95 -12.97
N ILE A 139 2.00 7.14 -13.57
CA ILE A 139 0.69 7.82 -13.61
C ILE A 139 -0.36 7.06 -14.45
N ASP A 140 0.10 6.31 -15.45
CA ASP A 140 -0.73 5.55 -16.41
C ASP A 140 -0.78 4.06 -16.05
N LEU A 141 -0.41 3.68 -14.82
CA LEU A 141 -0.24 2.28 -14.42
C LEU A 141 -1.52 1.44 -14.62
N TYR A 142 -2.69 2.06 -14.48
CA TYR A 142 -4.00 1.41 -14.62
C TYR A 142 -4.65 1.64 -15.99
N GLY A 143 -3.92 2.22 -16.95
CA GLY A 143 -4.41 2.49 -18.31
C GLY A 143 -5.66 3.37 -18.31
N ASP A 144 -6.65 2.97 -19.11
CA ASP A 144 -7.90 3.72 -19.28
C ASP A 144 -8.87 3.56 -18.09
N ASP A 145 -8.56 2.70 -17.11
CA ASP A 145 -9.42 2.50 -15.93
C ASP A 145 -9.44 3.74 -15.03
N ARG A 146 -8.25 4.25 -14.69
CA ARG A 146 -8.05 5.44 -13.84
C ARG A 146 -6.61 5.91 -13.86
N HIS A 147 -6.39 7.19 -13.52
CA HIS A 147 -5.04 7.67 -13.19
C HIS A 147 -4.57 7.16 -11.82
N ASN A 148 -3.26 6.92 -11.70
CA ASN A 148 -2.61 6.59 -10.43
C ASN A 148 -2.29 7.86 -9.62
N SER A 149 -2.30 7.78 -8.30
CA SER A 149 -1.86 8.88 -7.42
C SER A 149 -0.34 9.15 -7.55
N ARG A 150 0.09 10.42 -7.42
CA ARG A 150 1.51 10.80 -7.57
C ARG A 150 2.28 10.67 -6.25
N GLY A 151 3.49 10.10 -6.32
CA GLY A 151 4.45 10.07 -5.22
C GLY A 151 5.52 11.16 -5.28
N VAL A 152 6.48 11.08 -4.36
CA VAL A 152 7.66 11.95 -4.27
C VAL A 152 8.91 11.06 -4.22
N GLU A 153 9.96 11.41 -4.96
CA GLU A 153 11.24 10.71 -4.97
C GLU A 153 12.21 11.37 -3.98
N PHE A 154 12.40 10.76 -2.82
CA PHE A 154 13.26 11.32 -1.76
C PHE A 154 14.75 11.31 -2.11
N GLY A 155 15.19 10.43 -3.02
CA GLY A 155 16.55 10.42 -3.55
C GLY A 155 16.84 11.61 -4.47
N TYR A 156 15.83 12.37 -4.91
CA TYR A 156 16.02 13.57 -5.70
C TYR A 156 15.96 14.82 -4.82
N ALA A 157 17.13 15.32 -4.44
CA ALA A 157 17.30 16.42 -3.48
C ALA A 157 16.40 17.66 -3.74
N TYR A 158 16.14 17.99 -5.01
CA TYR A 158 15.22 19.09 -5.35
C TYR A 158 13.79 18.82 -4.85
N GLN A 159 13.27 17.61 -5.05
CA GLN A 159 11.92 17.25 -4.58
C GLN A 159 11.85 17.21 -3.06
N SER A 160 12.85 16.62 -2.39
CA SER A 160 12.88 16.53 -0.93
C SER A 160 12.97 17.90 -0.27
N LYS A 161 13.79 18.81 -0.81
CA LYS A 161 13.90 20.19 -0.33
C LYS A 161 12.58 20.95 -0.52
N ARG A 162 11.98 20.84 -1.71
CA ARG A 162 10.72 21.51 -2.02
C ARG A 162 9.59 21.02 -1.10
N LEU A 163 9.50 19.71 -0.85
CA LEU A 163 8.50 19.13 0.06
C LEU A 163 8.58 19.74 1.46
N LEU A 164 9.80 19.86 2.01
CA LEU A 164 10.02 20.48 3.32
C LEU A 164 9.62 21.96 3.32
N GLU A 165 10.03 22.72 2.29
CA GLU A 165 9.70 24.15 2.15
C GLU A 165 8.19 24.39 2.02
N GLU A 166 7.47 23.57 1.26
CA GLU A 166 6.02 23.70 1.04
C GLU A 166 5.19 23.27 2.26
N THR A 167 5.68 22.30 3.04
CA THR A 167 4.96 21.82 4.25
C THR A 167 5.22 22.73 5.46
N LYS A 168 6.39 23.37 5.54
CA LYS A 168 6.84 24.15 6.70
C LYS A 168 5.83 25.22 7.19
N PRO A 169 5.20 26.05 6.33
CA PRO A 169 4.26 27.07 6.80
C PRO A 169 3.06 26.49 7.56
N PHE A 170 2.61 25.29 7.21
CA PHE A 170 1.52 24.60 7.89
C PHE A 170 1.97 24.00 9.22
N LEU A 171 3.18 23.43 9.26
CA LEU A 171 3.79 22.93 10.49
C LEU A 171 4.00 24.06 11.52
N ASP A 172 4.50 25.21 11.06
CA ASP A 172 4.77 26.38 11.89
C ASP A 172 3.45 27.03 12.41
N ARG A 173 2.33 26.89 11.69
CA ARG A 173 1.00 27.33 12.16
C ARG A 173 0.48 26.49 13.33
N GLY A 174 0.90 25.22 13.41
CA GLY A 174 0.43 24.28 14.42
C GLY A 174 -0.94 23.67 14.10
N LEU A 175 -1.47 22.92 15.07
CA LEU A 175 -2.73 22.19 14.95
C LEU A 175 -3.88 22.94 15.61
N GLU A 176 -4.91 23.27 14.84
CA GLU A 176 -6.20 23.75 15.34
C GLU A 176 -7.20 22.59 15.31
N ARG A 177 -7.81 22.27 16.45
CA ARG A 177 -8.80 21.19 16.57
C ARG A 177 -10.21 21.75 16.63
N PRO A 178 -11.17 21.21 15.86
CA PRO A 178 -12.57 21.59 15.99
C PRO A 178 -13.12 21.15 17.35
N LYS A 179 -14.22 21.77 17.76
CA LYS A 179 -14.94 21.41 18.99
C LYS A 179 -15.82 20.20 18.72
N ASP A 180 -15.99 19.37 19.75
CA ASP A 180 -16.93 18.26 19.72
C ASP A 180 -18.37 18.76 19.59
N ASN A 181 -19.19 17.98 18.90
CA ASN A 181 -20.61 18.23 18.75
C ASN A 181 -21.39 17.70 19.94
N THR A 182 -22.56 18.29 20.15
CA THR A 182 -23.58 17.74 21.06
C THR A 182 -24.39 16.64 20.37
N VAL A 183 -25.09 15.82 21.17
CA VAL A 183 -26.00 14.79 20.63
C VAL A 183 -27.13 15.42 19.82
N GLU A 184 -27.61 16.60 20.23
CA GLU A 184 -28.64 17.35 19.51
C GLU A 184 -28.16 17.83 18.14
N GLU A 185 -26.89 18.24 18.03
CA GLU A 185 -26.28 18.60 16.74
C GLU A 185 -26.08 17.36 15.84
N ALA A 186 -25.70 16.22 16.44
CA ALA A 186 -25.59 14.95 15.73
C ALA A 186 -26.95 14.47 15.19
N ASP A 187 -28.01 14.56 15.99
CA ASP A 187 -29.39 14.25 15.59
C ASP A 187 -29.81 15.13 14.41
N LYS A 188 -29.56 16.44 14.49
CA LYS A 188 -29.85 17.38 13.41
C LYS A 188 -29.14 17.00 12.11
N ALA A 189 -27.87 16.61 12.16
CA ALA A 189 -27.12 16.14 11.00
C ALA A 189 -27.77 14.88 10.39
N MET A 190 -28.20 13.92 11.21
CA MET A 190 -28.92 12.73 10.75
C MET A 190 -30.26 13.05 10.09
N GLN A 191 -31.02 14.02 10.62
CA GLN A 191 -32.27 14.48 10.03
C GLN A 191 -32.02 15.10 8.65
N MET A 192 -31.09 16.05 8.56
CA MET A 192 -30.74 16.73 7.31
C MET A 192 -30.23 15.75 6.24
N ALA A 193 -29.34 14.83 6.62
CA ALA A 193 -28.87 13.78 5.71
C ALA A 193 -30.02 12.90 5.19
N GLY A 194 -31.01 12.59 6.05
CA GLY A 194 -32.17 11.83 5.64
C GLY A 194 -33.12 12.58 4.70
N GLU A 195 -33.24 13.90 4.85
CA GLU A 195 -34.03 14.75 3.96
C GLU A 195 -33.38 14.90 2.58
N ALA A 196 -32.05 14.98 2.53
CA ALA A 196 -31.30 15.10 1.28
C ALA A 196 -31.19 13.79 0.47
N PHE A 197 -31.43 12.63 1.11
CA PHE A 197 -31.18 11.30 0.51
C PHE A 197 -31.87 11.10 -0.83
N ALA A 198 -33.17 11.36 -0.92
CA ALA A 198 -33.93 11.09 -2.14
C ALA A 198 -33.39 11.86 -3.36
N LYS A 199 -32.94 13.11 -3.15
CA LYS A 199 -32.36 13.94 -4.20
C LYS A 199 -30.97 13.44 -4.61
N TRP A 200 -30.15 13.00 -3.65
CA TRP A 200 -28.80 12.50 -3.92
C TRP A 200 -28.80 11.12 -4.61
N ASP A 201 -29.68 10.22 -4.19
CA ASP A 201 -29.86 8.90 -4.83
C ASP A 201 -30.31 9.06 -6.30
N ALA A 202 -31.17 10.04 -6.56
CA ALA A 202 -31.66 10.36 -7.90
C ALA A 202 -30.63 11.07 -8.82
N ALA A 203 -29.52 11.57 -8.27
CA ALA A 203 -28.43 12.13 -9.08
C ALA A 203 -27.83 11.05 -9.99
N SER A 204 -27.31 11.42 -11.16
CA SER A 204 -26.69 10.43 -12.04
C SER A 204 -25.37 9.89 -11.44
N ILE A 205 -25.01 8.66 -11.80
CA ILE A 205 -23.75 8.05 -11.38
C ILE A 205 -22.56 8.94 -11.79
N ASP A 206 -22.60 9.53 -12.99
CA ASP A 206 -21.55 10.43 -13.47
C ASP A 206 -21.43 11.71 -12.66
N GLN A 207 -22.54 12.29 -12.20
CA GLN A 207 -22.52 13.46 -11.31
C GLN A 207 -21.83 13.12 -9.98
N ARG A 208 -22.19 11.99 -9.37
CA ARG A 208 -21.58 11.55 -8.11
C ARG A 208 -20.11 11.18 -8.28
N ALA A 209 -19.79 10.42 -9.33
CA ALA A 209 -18.43 9.99 -9.62
C ALA A 209 -17.50 11.17 -10.00
N ALA A 210 -18.02 12.20 -10.67
CA ALA A 210 -17.26 13.42 -10.97
C ALA A 210 -16.84 14.18 -9.69
N CYS A 211 -17.66 14.15 -8.64
CA CYS A 211 -17.28 14.73 -7.34
C CYS A 211 -16.07 13.98 -6.76
N LEU A 212 -16.04 12.65 -6.87
CA LEU A 212 -14.91 11.84 -6.40
C LEU A 212 -13.64 12.09 -7.23
N ASP A 213 -13.75 12.13 -8.56
CA ASP A 213 -12.59 12.42 -9.42
C ASP A 213 -11.99 13.79 -9.11
N ARG A 214 -12.85 14.81 -8.90
CA ARG A 214 -12.40 16.15 -8.50
C ARG A 214 -11.78 16.16 -7.10
N ALA A 215 -12.35 15.41 -6.16
CA ALA A 215 -11.77 15.27 -4.82
C ALA A 215 -10.36 14.65 -4.87
N ALA A 216 -10.13 13.66 -5.74
CA ALA A 216 -8.81 13.07 -5.93
C ALA A 216 -7.76 14.08 -6.42
N GLU A 217 -8.15 14.98 -7.34
CA GLU A 217 -7.29 16.09 -7.78
C GLU A 217 -6.97 17.04 -6.63
N LEU A 218 -7.99 17.47 -5.89
CA LEU A 218 -7.84 18.41 -4.77
C LEU A 218 -6.98 17.84 -3.63
N LEU A 219 -7.10 16.54 -3.33
CA LEU A 219 -6.24 15.84 -2.37
C LEU A 219 -4.76 15.90 -2.80
N GLU A 220 -4.46 15.73 -4.08
CA GLU A 220 -3.09 15.84 -4.59
C GLU A 220 -2.60 17.30 -4.68
N GLU A 221 -3.47 18.24 -5.05
CA GLU A 221 -3.15 19.68 -5.11
C GLU A 221 -2.90 20.28 -3.72
N ARG A 222 -3.59 19.80 -2.69
CA ARG A 222 -3.46 20.26 -1.29
C ARG A 222 -2.62 19.31 -0.43
N ARG A 223 -1.84 18.41 -1.06
CA ARG A 223 -1.02 17.40 -0.39
C ARG A 223 -0.21 17.99 0.76
N ASP A 224 0.49 19.11 0.55
CA ASP A 224 1.44 19.62 1.55
C ASP A 224 0.74 20.08 2.84
N HIS A 225 -0.47 20.63 2.74
CA HIS A 225 -1.31 20.94 3.90
C HIS A 225 -1.76 19.65 4.62
N LEU A 226 -2.23 18.66 3.87
CA LEU A 226 -2.66 17.37 4.42
C LEU A 226 -1.50 16.61 5.08
N LEU A 227 -0.30 16.68 4.51
CA LEU A 227 0.91 16.10 5.10
C LEU A 227 1.27 16.73 6.44
N ALA A 228 1.14 18.06 6.56
CA ALA A 228 1.36 18.72 7.84
C ALA A 228 0.38 18.21 8.90
N LEU A 229 -0.89 17.98 8.55
CA LEU A 229 -1.87 17.38 9.46
C LEU A 229 -1.55 15.92 9.78
N CYS A 230 -1.13 15.11 8.79
CA CYS A 230 -0.66 13.73 9.03
C CYS A 230 0.51 13.70 10.04
N VAL A 231 1.42 14.66 9.98
CA VAL A 231 2.57 14.78 10.88
C VAL A 231 2.15 15.27 12.27
N LEU A 232 1.43 16.40 12.33
CA LEU A 232 1.07 17.07 13.59
C LEU A 232 0.02 16.31 14.39
N GLU A 233 -1.03 15.86 13.72
CA GLU A 233 -2.20 15.23 14.32
C GLU A 233 -2.04 13.71 14.32
N GLY A 234 -1.81 13.12 13.13
CA GLY A 234 -1.69 11.66 12.95
C GLY A 234 -0.35 11.05 13.36
N LYS A 235 0.65 11.86 13.74
CA LYS A 235 2.01 11.44 14.14
C LYS A 235 2.77 10.62 13.08
N LYS A 236 2.45 10.83 11.80
CA LYS A 236 3.02 10.08 10.68
C LYS A 236 4.29 10.69 10.14
N THR A 237 5.23 9.83 9.75
CA THR A 237 6.40 10.24 8.98
C THR A 237 5.99 10.79 7.61
N TYR A 238 6.86 11.55 6.94
CA TYR A 238 6.57 12.03 5.58
C TYR A 238 6.26 10.91 4.59
N SER A 239 6.97 9.78 4.68
CA SER A 239 6.71 8.62 3.81
C SER A 239 5.31 8.07 4.03
N ASP A 240 4.92 7.90 5.30
CA ASP A 240 3.58 7.40 5.67
C ASP A 240 2.48 8.39 5.30
N GLY A 241 2.70 9.69 5.50
CA GLY A 241 1.74 10.73 5.12
C GLY A 241 1.53 10.80 3.61
N ILE A 242 2.60 10.70 2.81
CA ILE A 242 2.49 10.69 1.34
C ILE A 242 1.74 9.44 0.88
N ALA A 243 2.06 8.27 1.45
CA ALA A 243 1.33 7.04 1.14
C ALA A 243 -0.16 7.18 1.45
N GLU A 244 -0.51 7.85 2.55
CA GLU A 244 -1.90 8.04 2.94
C GLU A 244 -2.68 9.02 2.05
N VAL A 245 -2.09 10.17 1.68
CA VAL A 245 -2.74 11.09 0.72
C VAL A 245 -2.96 10.40 -0.62
N ARG A 246 -1.97 9.61 -1.06
CA ARG A 246 -2.07 8.79 -2.27
C ARG A 246 -3.21 7.78 -2.19
N GLU A 247 -3.28 7.05 -1.09
CA GLU A 247 -4.33 6.05 -0.85
C GLU A 247 -5.73 6.68 -0.84
N ALA A 248 -5.90 7.86 -0.23
CA ALA A 248 -7.16 8.61 -0.26
C ALA A 248 -7.58 9.00 -1.69
N ALA A 249 -6.66 9.55 -2.49
CA ALA A 249 -6.91 9.89 -3.89
C ALA A 249 -7.20 8.65 -4.74
N ASP A 250 -6.51 7.53 -4.47
CA ASP A 250 -6.75 6.26 -5.16
C ASP A 250 -8.13 5.68 -4.83
N PHE A 251 -8.62 5.80 -3.59
CA PHE A 251 -10.00 5.41 -3.24
C PHE A 251 -11.03 6.19 -4.03
N CYS A 252 -10.89 7.52 -4.11
CA CYS A 252 -11.78 8.37 -4.89
C CYS A 252 -11.86 7.91 -6.35
N ARG A 253 -10.72 7.81 -7.04
CA ARG A 253 -10.67 7.42 -8.46
C ARG A 253 -11.16 5.99 -8.68
N TYR A 254 -10.75 5.07 -7.81
CA TYR A 254 -11.12 3.67 -7.94
C TYR A 254 -12.64 3.49 -7.79
N TYR A 255 -13.25 4.07 -6.75
CA TYR A 255 -14.69 3.93 -6.56
C TYR A 255 -15.52 4.71 -7.58
N ALA A 256 -15.03 5.84 -8.09
CA ALA A 256 -15.64 6.53 -9.22
C ALA A 256 -15.68 5.63 -10.47
N ALA A 257 -14.56 4.99 -10.82
CA ALA A 257 -14.47 4.06 -11.95
C ALA A 257 -15.39 2.83 -11.77
N ARG A 258 -15.32 2.19 -10.59
CA ARG A 258 -16.17 1.02 -10.27
C ARG A 258 -17.66 1.37 -10.27
N ALA A 259 -18.06 2.54 -9.78
CA ALA A 259 -19.46 2.95 -9.80
C ALA A 259 -19.98 3.12 -11.23
N ARG A 260 -19.21 3.77 -12.11
CA ARG A 260 -19.56 3.91 -13.54
C ARG A 260 -19.70 2.57 -14.25
N GLU A 261 -18.89 1.59 -13.86
CA GLU A 261 -18.96 0.23 -14.41
C GLU A 261 -20.16 -0.56 -13.87
N MET A 262 -20.44 -0.49 -12.57
CA MET A 262 -21.32 -1.44 -11.88
C MET A 262 -22.76 -0.96 -11.65
N PHE A 263 -22.98 0.35 -11.56
CA PHE A 263 -24.28 0.92 -11.18
C PHE A 263 -25.25 1.19 -12.35
N PRO A 264 -24.83 1.24 -13.64
CA PRO A 264 -25.80 1.29 -14.73
C PRO A 264 -26.80 0.12 -14.67
N PRO A 265 -28.10 0.36 -14.93
CA PRO A 265 -29.09 -0.71 -14.92
C PRO A 265 -28.75 -1.84 -15.91
N SER A 266 -28.93 -3.08 -15.47
CA SER A 266 -28.68 -4.28 -16.27
C SER A 266 -29.98 -4.93 -16.71
N THR A 267 -30.15 -5.12 -18.02
CA THR A 267 -31.29 -5.88 -18.57
C THR A 267 -31.11 -7.37 -18.29
N LEU A 268 -32.11 -8.00 -17.68
CA LEU A 268 -32.13 -9.43 -17.40
C LEU A 268 -32.83 -10.18 -18.54
N THR A 269 -32.38 -11.40 -18.82
CA THR A 269 -33.05 -12.30 -19.76
C THR A 269 -34.43 -12.67 -19.23
N GLY A 270 -35.46 -12.52 -20.06
CA GLY A 270 -36.85 -12.82 -19.73
C GLY A 270 -37.65 -13.33 -20.94
N PRO A 271 -38.93 -13.68 -20.74
CA PRO A 271 -39.82 -14.11 -21.82
C PRO A 271 -40.16 -12.95 -22.78
N THR A 272 -40.63 -13.29 -23.97
CA THR A 272 -41.18 -12.29 -24.91
C THR A 272 -42.38 -11.56 -24.32
N GLY A 273 -42.53 -10.26 -24.61
CA GLY A 273 -43.61 -9.43 -24.05
C GLY A 273 -43.37 -8.98 -22.60
N GLU A 274 -42.16 -9.15 -22.08
CA GLU A 274 -41.75 -8.67 -20.77
C GLU A 274 -40.35 -8.04 -20.83
N SER A 275 -40.13 -6.96 -20.09
CA SER A 275 -38.79 -6.42 -19.85
C SER A 275 -38.46 -6.48 -18.37
N ASN A 276 -37.24 -6.91 -18.05
CA ASN A 276 -36.74 -7.05 -16.69
C ASN A 276 -35.44 -6.27 -16.56
N THR A 277 -35.37 -5.31 -15.64
CA THR A 277 -34.18 -4.51 -15.39
C THR A 277 -33.80 -4.57 -13.92
N LEU A 278 -32.55 -4.94 -13.63
CA LEU A 278 -31.95 -4.86 -12.32
C LEU A 278 -31.19 -3.53 -12.19
N SER A 279 -31.40 -2.81 -11.09
CA SER A 279 -30.73 -1.56 -10.80
C SER A 279 -30.24 -1.52 -9.36
N LEU A 280 -29.22 -0.70 -9.11
CA LEU A 280 -28.67 -0.43 -7.79
C LEU A 280 -29.05 0.99 -7.35
N SER A 281 -29.44 1.13 -6.09
CA SER A 281 -29.80 2.41 -5.47
C SER A 281 -29.15 2.53 -4.10
N GLY A 282 -28.94 3.76 -3.63
CA GLY A 282 -28.53 4.03 -2.26
C GLY A 282 -29.51 3.42 -1.26
N ARG A 283 -29.01 3.08 -0.07
CA ARG A 283 -29.80 2.52 1.02
C ARG A 283 -30.46 3.60 1.89
N GLY A 284 -29.82 4.76 2.05
CA GLY A 284 -30.29 5.85 2.91
C GLY A 284 -29.13 6.66 3.49
N VAL A 285 -29.22 6.99 4.78
CA VAL A 285 -28.13 7.62 5.52
C VAL A 285 -27.12 6.56 5.96
N TYR A 286 -25.88 6.66 5.50
CA TYR A 286 -24.77 5.83 5.97
C TYR A 286 -24.00 6.56 7.07
N VAL A 287 -23.74 5.86 8.17
CA VAL A 287 -22.87 6.35 9.24
C VAL A 287 -21.46 5.78 9.01
N CYS A 288 -20.49 6.66 8.78
CA CYS A 288 -19.09 6.30 8.54
C CYS A 288 -18.25 6.63 9.78
N ILE A 289 -17.73 5.61 10.45
CA ILE A 289 -16.89 5.76 11.65
C ILE A 289 -15.48 5.27 11.33
N SER A 290 -14.51 6.18 11.40
CA SER A 290 -13.13 5.93 10.98
C SER A 290 -12.12 5.97 12.14
N PRO A 291 -10.96 5.29 12.01
CA PRO A 291 -9.95 5.22 13.05
C PRO A 291 -8.94 6.36 12.93
N TRP A 292 -8.15 6.57 13.99
CA TRP A 292 -7.11 7.60 14.06
C TRP A 292 -5.82 7.24 13.29
N ASN A 293 -5.63 5.96 12.96
CA ASN A 293 -4.34 5.48 12.45
C ASN A 293 -4.19 5.60 10.92
N PHE A 294 -5.30 5.75 10.20
CA PHE A 294 -5.36 6.23 8.81
C PHE A 294 -6.46 7.29 8.73
N PRO A 295 -6.22 8.45 9.35
CA PRO A 295 -7.27 9.42 9.60
C PRO A 295 -7.75 10.14 8.34
N LEU A 296 -7.01 10.05 7.24
CA LEU A 296 -7.40 10.56 5.92
C LEU A 296 -7.86 9.43 5.00
N ALA A 297 -7.04 8.41 4.76
CA ALA A 297 -7.32 7.43 3.69
C ALA A 297 -8.54 6.55 3.99
N ILE A 298 -8.65 5.99 5.20
CA ILE A 298 -9.79 5.14 5.57
C ILE A 298 -11.05 6.00 5.70
N PHE A 299 -10.93 7.20 6.28
CA PHE A 299 -12.03 8.16 6.36
C PHE A 299 -12.61 8.48 4.97
N VAL A 300 -11.76 8.94 4.04
CA VAL A 300 -12.17 9.25 2.67
C VAL A 300 -12.71 8.00 1.98
N GLY A 301 -12.04 6.86 2.11
CA GLY A 301 -12.44 5.61 1.47
C GLY A 301 -13.85 5.15 1.86
N GLN A 302 -14.21 5.19 3.16
CA GLN A 302 -15.55 4.85 3.62
C GLN A 302 -16.59 5.86 3.12
N VAL A 303 -16.31 7.16 3.30
CA VAL A 303 -17.23 8.25 2.95
C VAL A 303 -17.56 8.25 1.46
N VAL A 304 -16.52 8.21 0.61
CA VAL A 304 -16.73 8.33 -0.84
C VAL A 304 -17.35 7.08 -1.46
N ALA A 305 -17.13 5.90 -0.87
CA ALA A 305 -17.84 4.67 -1.27
C ALA A 305 -19.34 4.77 -1.02
N ALA A 306 -19.74 5.26 0.16
CA ALA A 306 -21.15 5.46 0.49
C ALA A 306 -21.79 6.53 -0.42
N LEU A 307 -21.11 7.66 -0.61
CA LEU A 307 -21.59 8.76 -1.44
C LEU A 307 -21.82 8.33 -2.89
N VAL A 308 -20.83 7.69 -3.54
CA VAL A 308 -20.94 7.33 -4.96
C VAL A 308 -22.02 6.26 -5.19
N ALA A 309 -22.26 5.41 -4.20
CA ALA A 309 -23.34 4.41 -4.20
C ALA A 309 -24.75 5.02 -4.03
N GLY A 310 -24.86 6.35 -3.84
CA GLY A 310 -26.14 7.07 -3.74
C GLY A 310 -26.61 7.34 -2.32
N ASN A 311 -25.79 7.08 -1.30
CA ASN A 311 -26.15 7.34 0.10
C ASN A 311 -25.76 8.76 0.52
N THR A 312 -26.54 9.37 1.41
CA THR A 312 -26.06 10.50 2.20
C THR A 312 -25.22 9.98 3.35
N VAL A 313 -24.33 10.80 3.90
CA VAL A 313 -23.33 10.35 4.86
C VAL A 313 -23.30 11.26 6.08
N VAL A 314 -23.28 10.65 7.26
CA VAL A 314 -22.85 11.30 8.50
C VAL A 314 -21.56 10.63 8.95
N ALA A 315 -20.47 11.37 8.85
CA ALA A 315 -19.13 10.88 9.12
C ALA A 315 -18.67 11.29 10.53
N LYS A 316 -18.13 10.33 11.28
CA LYS A 316 -17.60 10.51 12.63
C LYS A 316 -16.14 10.03 12.65
N PRO A 317 -15.15 10.94 12.67
CA PRO A 317 -13.75 10.55 12.76
C PRO A 317 -13.38 10.12 14.18
N ALA A 318 -12.21 9.50 14.34
CA ALA A 318 -11.64 9.27 15.66
C ALA A 318 -11.35 10.59 16.39
N GLU A 319 -11.51 10.59 17.71
CA GLU A 319 -11.34 11.78 18.56
C GLU A 319 -9.93 12.37 18.47
N GLN A 320 -8.93 11.53 18.22
CA GLN A 320 -7.53 11.95 18.12
C GLN A 320 -7.23 12.74 16.85
N THR A 321 -8.02 12.56 15.77
CA THR A 321 -7.70 13.10 14.44
C THR A 321 -8.84 13.85 13.73
N PRO A 322 -9.49 14.83 14.38
CA PRO A 322 -10.63 15.53 13.80
C PRO A 322 -10.25 16.59 12.75
N ALA A 323 -9.07 17.23 12.84
CA ALA A 323 -8.72 18.35 11.95
C ALA A 323 -8.46 17.89 10.51
N ILE A 324 -7.81 16.74 10.31
CA ILE A 324 -7.60 16.18 8.97
C ILE A 324 -8.91 15.69 8.34
N ALA A 325 -9.84 15.17 9.14
CA ALA A 325 -11.18 14.82 8.67
C ALA A 325 -11.97 16.08 8.25
N GLU A 326 -11.87 17.17 9.02
CA GLU A 326 -12.46 18.46 8.66
C GLU A 326 -11.89 18.99 7.33
N ALA A 327 -10.56 18.92 7.16
CA ALA A 327 -9.91 19.30 5.91
C ALA A 327 -10.38 18.44 4.73
N ALA A 328 -10.54 17.12 4.93
CA ALA A 328 -11.04 16.21 3.90
C ALA A 328 -12.49 16.54 3.48
N VAL A 329 -13.37 16.82 4.43
CA VAL A 329 -14.77 17.17 4.15
C VAL A 329 -14.87 18.51 3.44
N LYS A 330 -14.07 19.52 3.83
CA LYS A 330 -13.98 20.80 3.10
C LYS A 330 -13.56 20.59 1.63
N LEU A 331 -12.63 19.66 1.37
CA LEU A 331 -12.23 19.31 0.00
C LEU A 331 -13.35 18.58 -0.76
N LEU A 332 -14.13 17.73 -0.09
CA LEU A 332 -15.29 17.06 -0.71
C LEU A 332 -16.39 18.06 -1.08
N TYR A 333 -16.63 19.08 -0.25
CA TYR A 333 -17.53 20.18 -0.59
C TYR A 333 -17.02 20.98 -1.78
N GLU A 334 -15.73 21.35 -1.80
CA GLU A 334 -15.10 22.02 -2.95
C GLU A 334 -15.17 21.16 -4.23
N ALA A 335 -15.14 19.84 -4.08
CA ALA A 335 -15.27 18.89 -5.19
C ALA A 335 -16.70 18.75 -5.74
N GLY A 336 -17.70 19.33 -5.07
CA GLY A 336 -19.09 19.35 -5.52
C GLY A 336 -20.04 18.44 -4.72
N VAL A 337 -19.58 17.80 -3.64
CA VAL A 337 -20.48 17.09 -2.71
C VAL A 337 -21.34 18.13 -1.98
N PRO A 338 -22.69 18.04 -2.02
CA PRO A 338 -23.53 19.01 -1.33
C PRO A 338 -23.38 18.95 0.21
N GLU A 339 -23.43 20.10 0.88
CA GLU A 339 -23.33 20.19 2.35
C GLU A 339 -24.51 19.55 3.08
N ASP A 340 -25.68 19.44 2.44
CA ASP A 340 -26.83 18.71 2.97
C ASP A 340 -26.70 17.18 2.82
N VAL A 341 -25.77 16.71 1.98
CA VAL A 341 -25.53 15.29 1.69
C VAL A 341 -24.45 14.66 2.56
N LEU A 342 -23.41 15.40 2.93
CA LEU A 342 -22.29 14.94 3.75
C LEU A 342 -22.18 15.82 4.99
N HIS A 343 -22.32 15.22 6.17
CA HIS A 343 -22.16 15.88 7.46
C HIS A 343 -20.97 15.31 8.22
N LEU A 344 -20.23 16.17 8.90
CA LEU A 344 -19.13 15.78 9.77
C LEU A 344 -19.53 16.05 11.23
N VAL A 345 -19.45 15.03 12.08
CA VAL A 345 -19.81 15.13 13.49
C VAL A 345 -18.63 14.66 14.35
N PHE A 346 -18.19 15.53 15.25
CA PHE A 346 -17.10 15.28 16.19
C PHE A 346 -17.63 14.86 17.56
N GLY A 347 -16.82 14.13 18.32
CA GLY A 347 -17.13 13.70 19.69
C GLY A 347 -16.72 12.27 19.95
N ASP A 348 -17.11 11.72 21.09
CA ASP A 348 -16.66 10.40 21.52
C ASP A 348 -17.47 9.24 20.92
N GLY A 349 -16.95 8.02 21.05
CA GLY A 349 -17.63 6.80 20.61
C GLY A 349 -18.85 6.44 21.46
N GLU A 350 -18.84 6.75 22.75
CA GLU A 350 -19.84 6.30 23.73
C GLU A 350 -21.15 7.08 23.65
N SER A 351 -21.07 8.38 23.34
CA SER A 351 -22.19 9.29 23.20
C SER A 351 -22.55 9.50 21.73
N ILE A 352 -21.68 10.18 20.97
CA ILE A 352 -21.95 10.56 19.58
C ILE A 352 -21.98 9.32 18.68
N GLY A 353 -20.96 8.47 18.75
CA GLY A 353 -20.90 7.25 17.93
C GLY A 353 -22.11 6.34 18.15
N ALA A 354 -22.47 6.07 19.41
CA ALA A 354 -23.61 5.25 19.77
C ALA A 354 -24.95 5.87 19.34
N HIS A 355 -25.11 7.19 19.47
CA HIS A 355 -26.30 7.91 19.01
C HIS A 355 -26.49 7.76 17.50
N LEU A 356 -25.45 8.04 16.70
CA LEU A 356 -25.51 7.92 15.24
C LEU A 356 -25.87 6.50 14.79
N VAL A 357 -25.27 5.48 15.40
CA VAL A 357 -25.51 4.06 15.06
C VAL A 357 -26.94 3.63 15.37
N SER A 358 -27.51 4.10 16.48
CA SER A 358 -28.86 3.74 16.93
C SER A 358 -29.97 4.62 16.36
N HIS A 359 -29.61 5.69 15.64
CA HIS A 359 -30.57 6.64 15.12
C HIS A 359 -31.52 6.00 14.06
N PRO A 360 -32.85 6.26 14.11
CA PRO A 360 -33.83 5.59 13.24
C PRO A 360 -33.64 5.77 11.73
N LYS A 361 -32.92 6.81 11.29
CA LYS A 361 -32.62 7.08 9.88
C LYS A 361 -31.38 6.34 9.36
N THR A 362 -30.60 5.70 10.22
CA THR A 362 -29.39 4.98 9.82
C THR A 362 -29.78 3.78 8.96
N ALA A 363 -29.30 3.76 7.72
CA ALA A 363 -29.58 2.71 6.74
C ALA A 363 -28.40 1.76 6.52
N GLY A 364 -27.25 2.05 7.13
CA GLY A 364 -26.05 1.23 7.14
C GLY A 364 -24.92 1.89 7.92
N VAL A 365 -23.97 1.09 8.38
CA VAL A 365 -22.77 1.56 9.10
C VAL A 365 -21.53 1.00 8.42
N ALA A 366 -20.59 1.89 8.09
CA ALA A 366 -19.23 1.54 7.73
C ALA A 366 -18.32 1.93 8.90
N PHE A 367 -17.74 0.93 9.56
CA PHE A 367 -16.93 1.09 10.75
C PHE A 367 -15.54 0.50 10.50
N THR A 368 -14.51 1.25 10.91
CA THR A 368 -13.16 0.71 11.04
C THR A 368 -12.60 1.08 12.41
N GLY A 369 -12.19 0.09 13.19
CA GLY A 369 -11.71 0.31 14.56
C GLY A 369 -11.54 -0.99 15.35
N SER A 370 -11.69 -0.95 16.67
CA SER A 370 -11.46 -2.15 17.49
C SER A 370 -12.56 -3.20 17.33
N THR A 371 -12.21 -4.49 17.48
CA THR A 371 -13.18 -5.59 17.48
C THR A 371 -14.22 -5.45 18.61
N GLY A 372 -13.83 -4.86 19.74
CA GLY A 372 -14.75 -4.57 20.85
C GLY A 372 -15.83 -3.58 20.46
N ALA A 373 -15.46 -2.46 19.85
CA ALA A 373 -16.39 -1.44 19.38
C ALA A 373 -17.29 -1.97 18.24
N ALA A 374 -16.75 -2.73 17.28
CA ALA A 374 -17.55 -3.36 16.23
C ALA A 374 -18.65 -4.29 16.79
N LYS A 375 -18.31 -5.10 17.82
CA LYS A 375 -19.29 -5.96 18.51
C LYS A 375 -20.35 -5.15 19.25
N ALA A 376 -19.99 -4.00 19.83
CA ALA A 376 -20.95 -3.11 20.47
C ALA A 376 -21.93 -2.52 19.46
N ILE A 377 -21.43 -2.03 18.32
CA ILE A 377 -22.24 -1.53 17.20
C ILE A 377 -23.19 -2.62 16.69
N GLN A 378 -22.68 -3.83 16.45
CA GLN A 378 -23.48 -4.95 15.98
C GLN A 378 -24.62 -5.30 16.96
N ARG A 379 -24.35 -5.31 18.27
CA ARG A 379 -25.39 -5.55 19.29
C ARG A 379 -26.44 -4.43 19.31
N ALA A 380 -26.01 -3.17 19.20
CA ALA A 380 -26.92 -2.04 19.16
C ALA A 380 -27.86 -2.10 17.95
N GLN A 381 -27.33 -2.43 16.77
CA GLN A 381 -28.14 -2.63 15.57
C GLN A 381 -29.11 -3.81 15.70
N ALA A 382 -28.64 -4.94 16.24
CA ALA A 382 -29.46 -6.14 16.42
C ALA A 382 -30.56 -5.97 17.48
N ALA A 383 -30.41 -5.02 18.41
CA ALA A 383 -31.40 -4.70 19.43
C ALA A 383 -32.50 -3.73 18.92
N SER A 384 -32.34 -3.15 17.74
CA SER A 384 -33.32 -2.24 17.14
C SER A 384 -34.49 -3.02 16.54
N ASP A 385 -35.72 -2.52 16.71
CA ASP A 385 -36.93 -3.05 16.06
C ASP A 385 -37.05 -2.61 14.57
N GLY A 386 -36.12 -1.77 14.09
CA GLY A 386 -36.07 -1.29 12.72
C GLY A 386 -35.56 -2.31 11.70
N PRO A 387 -35.33 -1.89 10.44
CA PRO A 387 -34.73 -2.75 9.42
C PRO A 387 -33.38 -3.33 9.86
N ILE A 388 -33.10 -4.56 9.46
CA ILE A 388 -31.75 -5.13 9.60
C ILE A 388 -30.84 -4.44 8.59
N ILE A 389 -30.05 -3.49 9.08
CA ILE A 389 -29.16 -2.68 8.24
C ILE A 389 -27.78 -3.33 8.07
N PRO A 390 -27.06 -3.07 6.96
CA PRO A 390 -25.70 -3.53 6.78
C PRO A 390 -24.74 -2.92 7.81
N LEU A 391 -23.84 -3.77 8.30
CA LEU A 391 -22.60 -3.38 8.96
C LEU A 391 -21.43 -3.85 8.11
N ILE A 392 -20.55 -2.92 7.74
CA ILE A 392 -19.21 -3.21 7.24
C ILE A 392 -18.28 -2.86 8.40
N ALA A 393 -17.70 -3.87 9.05
CA ALA A 393 -16.79 -3.67 10.17
C ALA A 393 -15.42 -4.25 9.83
N GLU A 394 -14.44 -3.38 9.61
CA GLU A 394 -13.03 -3.75 9.47
C GLU A 394 -12.33 -3.51 10.81
N THR A 395 -11.62 -4.51 11.32
CA THR A 395 -11.07 -4.45 12.69
C THR A 395 -9.61 -4.89 12.77
N GLY A 396 -9.14 -5.24 13.96
CA GLY A 396 -7.74 -5.53 14.24
C GLY A 396 -7.27 -6.89 13.71
N GLY A 397 -5.99 -7.20 13.96
CA GLY A 397 -5.41 -8.48 13.58
C GLY A 397 -4.25 -8.91 14.47
N GLN A 398 -4.13 -10.23 14.68
CA GLN A 398 -2.92 -10.85 15.23
C GLN A 398 -2.01 -11.32 14.09
N ASN A 399 -1.51 -10.38 13.30
CA ASN A 399 -0.84 -10.69 12.04
C ASN A 399 0.47 -11.43 12.24
N CYS A 400 0.65 -12.50 11.47
CA CYS A 400 1.81 -13.39 11.58
C CYS A 400 2.65 -13.37 10.30
N MET A 401 3.97 -13.47 10.46
CA MET A 401 4.90 -13.78 9.37
C MET A 401 5.55 -15.12 9.64
N MET A 402 5.53 -16.02 8.68
CA MET A 402 6.23 -17.31 8.74
C MET A 402 7.47 -17.28 7.84
N ILE A 403 8.61 -17.68 8.38
CA ILE A 403 9.89 -17.68 7.66
C ILE A 403 10.51 -19.08 7.76
N ASP A 404 10.89 -19.63 6.60
CA ASP A 404 11.66 -20.88 6.54
C ASP A 404 13.15 -20.63 6.26
N SER A 405 13.95 -21.70 6.41
CA SER A 405 15.40 -21.67 6.22
C SER A 405 15.87 -21.34 4.80
N SER A 406 14.96 -21.31 3.82
CA SER A 406 15.29 -20.93 2.43
C SER A 406 15.24 -19.42 2.19
N ALA A 407 14.65 -18.64 3.11
CA ALA A 407 14.51 -17.21 3.00
C ALA A 407 15.87 -16.49 2.94
N LEU A 408 15.93 -15.38 2.20
CA LEU A 408 17.07 -14.47 2.24
C LEU A 408 16.96 -13.60 3.49
N LEU A 409 17.90 -13.74 4.44
CA LEU A 409 17.80 -13.11 5.76
C LEU A 409 17.80 -11.59 5.70
N GLU A 410 18.54 -11.00 4.77
CA GLU A 410 18.61 -9.55 4.57
C GLU A 410 17.24 -9.01 4.14
N GLN A 411 16.63 -9.61 3.11
CA GLN A 411 15.30 -9.21 2.65
C GLN A 411 14.24 -9.45 3.72
N ALA A 412 14.28 -10.59 4.39
CA ALA A 412 13.37 -10.90 5.49
C ALA A 412 13.49 -9.85 6.62
N THR A 413 14.71 -9.42 6.94
CA THR A 413 14.94 -8.38 7.96
C THR A 413 14.31 -7.05 7.55
N ASP A 414 14.56 -6.58 6.32
CA ASP A 414 13.95 -5.34 5.82
C ASP A 414 12.41 -5.39 5.90
N ASP A 415 11.83 -6.50 5.47
CA ASP A 415 10.39 -6.71 5.48
C ASP A 415 9.81 -6.78 6.89
N ILE A 416 10.53 -7.39 7.84
CA ILE A 416 10.14 -7.45 9.27
C ILE A 416 10.18 -6.05 9.88
N ILE A 417 11.26 -5.30 9.68
CA ILE A 417 11.42 -3.95 10.24
C ILE A 417 10.27 -3.04 9.76
N LEU A 418 10.02 -3.01 8.45
CA LEU A 418 8.94 -2.21 7.87
C LEU A 418 7.56 -2.68 8.35
N SER A 419 7.33 -3.99 8.44
CA SER A 419 6.02 -4.54 8.81
C SER A 419 5.71 -4.37 10.31
N ALA A 420 6.69 -4.50 11.19
CA ALA A 420 6.49 -4.47 12.64
C ALA A 420 6.57 -3.04 13.22
N PHE A 421 7.49 -2.22 12.71
CA PHE A 421 7.85 -0.94 13.32
C PHE A 421 7.47 0.28 12.48
N GLY A 422 7.18 0.10 11.18
CA GLY A 422 6.66 1.18 10.34
C GLY A 422 5.42 1.83 10.95
N SER A 423 5.35 3.18 10.93
CA SER A 423 4.32 3.96 11.61
C SER A 423 4.19 3.67 13.13
N ALA A 424 5.30 3.35 13.78
CA ALA A 424 5.33 2.86 15.17
C ALA A 424 4.44 1.63 15.40
N GLY A 425 4.31 0.75 14.40
CA GLY A 425 3.45 -0.44 14.48
C GLY A 425 1.95 -0.14 14.56
N GLN A 426 1.52 1.10 14.31
CA GLN A 426 0.12 1.55 14.39
C GLN A 426 -0.65 1.28 13.08
N ARG A 427 -0.39 0.14 12.44
CA ARG A 427 -1.14 -0.33 11.27
C ARG A 427 -1.91 -1.58 11.66
N CYS A 428 -3.16 -1.70 11.23
CA CYS A 428 -3.92 -2.94 11.41
C CYS A 428 -3.23 -4.12 10.71
N SER A 429 -2.45 -3.88 9.65
CA SER A 429 -1.62 -4.85 8.94
C SER A 429 -0.22 -5.07 9.52
N ALA A 430 0.15 -4.41 10.63
CA ALA A 430 1.49 -4.53 11.17
C ALA A 430 1.78 -5.96 11.66
N LEU A 431 3.00 -6.43 11.44
CA LEU A 431 3.48 -7.72 11.91
C LEU A 431 3.52 -7.74 13.44
N ARG A 432 2.80 -8.69 14.04
CA ARG A 432 2.75 -8.86 15.51
C ARG A 432 3.61 -10.03 15.96
N VAL A 433 3.53 -11.16 15.24
CA VAL A 433 4.19 -12.41 15.61
C VAL A 433 4.99 -12.98 14.44
N LEU A 434 6.30 -13.11 14.63
CA LEU A 434 7.22 -13.73 13.70
C LEU A 434 7.46 -15.20 14.08
N TYR A 435 7.02 -16.12 13.23
CA TYR A 435 7.39 -17.53 13.29
C TYR A 435 8.63 -17.78 12.43
N VAL A 436 9.73 -18.19 13.06
CA VAL A 436 11.02 -18.43 12.39
C VAL A 436 11.52 -19.86 12.61
N GLN A 437 12.03 -20.51 11.56
CA GLN A 437 12.64 -21.83 11.72
C GLN A 437 13.88 -21.77 12.61
N GLU A 438 13.98 -22.74 13.52
CA GLU A 438 15.06 -22.86 14.51
C GLU A 438 16.46 -22.70 13.88
N ASP A 439 16.67 -23.32 12.72
CA ASP A 439 17.95 -23.36 11.98
C ASP A 439 18.53 -21.99 11.63
N ILE A 440 17.65 -20.98 11.45
CA ILE A 440 18.04 -19.63 11.04
C ILE A 440 17.70 -18.55 12.09
N ALA A 441 17.00 -18.94 13.16
CA ALA A 441 16.44 -18.00 14.14
C ALA A 441 17.50 -17.08 14.74
N ASP A 442 18.60 -17.62 15.26
CA ASP A 442 19.63 -16.80 15.92
C ASP A 442 20.32 -15.82 14.97
N SER A 443 20.55 -16.23 13.73
CA SER A 443 21.16 -15.36 12.71
C SER A 443 20.22 -14.24 12.29
N LEU A 444 18.94 -14.57 12.09
CA LEU A 444 17.92 -13.59 11.73
C LEU A 444 17.68 -12.60 12.88
N ILE A 445 17.51 -13.09 14.12
CA ILE A 445 17.34 -12.25 15.31
C ILE A 445 18.51 -11.28 15.45
N LYS A 446 19.75 -11.74 15.27
CA LYS A 446 20.92 -10.86 15.29
C LYS A 446 20.85 -9.77 14.22
N MET A 447 20.40 -10.10 13.02
CA MET A 447 20.26 -9.13 11.92
C MET A 447 19.15 -8.11 12.20
N ILE A 448 17.99 -8.56 12.72
CA ILE A 448 16.90 -7.68 13.14
C ILE A 448 17.38 -6.70 14.21
N LYS A 449 18.13 -7.16 15.22
CA LYS A 449 18.72 -6.26 16.24
C LYS A 449 19.58 -5.16 15.62
N GLY A 450 20.49 -5.56 14.73
CA GLY A 450 21.35 -4.60 14.03
C GLY A 450 20.54 -3.61 13.19
N ALA A 451 19.48 -4.06 12.52
CA ALA A 451 18.59 -3.16 11.78
C ALA A 451 17.77 -2.24 12.69
N MET A 452 17.35 -2.72 13.88
CA MET A 452 16.67 -1.89 14.88
C MET A 452 17.58 -0.78 15.43
N ASP A 453 18.90 -1.00 15.50
CA ASP A 453 19.87 0.01 15.92
C ASP A 453 20.03 1.17 14.94
N GLU A 454 19.73 0.94 13.66
CA GLU A 454 19.82 1.96 12.62
C GLU A 454 18.54 2.79 12.51
N LEU A 455 17.46 2.43 13.23
CA LEU A 455 16.21 3.18 13.20
C LEU A 455 16.35 4.52 13.92
N THR A 456 16.04 5.60 13.21
CA THR A 456 15.95 6.94 13.79
C THR A 456 14.57 7.13 14.42
N ILE A 457 14.53 7.21 15.74
CA ILE A 457 13.32 7.48 16.53
C ILE A 457 13.28 8.98 16.83
N GLY A 458 12.19 9.66 16.47
CA GLY A 458 12.14 11.11 16.62
C GLY A 458 10.84 11.76 16.16
N TRP A 459 10.89 13.08 16.00
CA TRP A 459 9.73 13.84 15.53
C TRP A 459 9.40 13.45 14.08
N ALA A 460 8.12 13.17 13.82
CA ALA A 460 7.69 12.59 12.56
C ALA A 460 7.83 13.54 11.35
N GLY A 461 7.99 14.85 11.61
CA GLY A 461 8.25 15.85 10.58
C GLY A 461 9.71 16.01 10.19
N ASP A 462 10.62 15.19 10.72
CA ASP A 462 12.00 15.10 10.21
C ASP A 462 12.07 14.02 9.13
N LEU A 463 12.65 14.32 7.96
CA LEU A 463 12.81 13.33 6.88
C LEU A 463 13.67 12.13 7.26
N SER A 464 14.52 12.29 8.27
CA SER A 464 15.37 11.20 8.79
C SER A 464 14.65 10.28 9.77
N THR A 465 13.46 10.63 10.26
CA THR A 465 12.75 9.83 11.26
C THR A 465 12.10 8.61 10.61
N ASP A 466 12.44 7.43 11.11
CA ASP A 466 11.84 6.15 10.72
C ASP A 466 10.63 5.79 11.61
N VAL A 467 10.72 6.10 12.90
CA VAL A 467 9.69 5.76 13.91
C VAL A 467 9.27 7.01 14.68
N GLY A 468 8.02 7.43 14.45
CA GLY A 468 7.36 8.51 15.19
C GLY A 468 6.76 8.07 16.53
N PRO A 469 6.07 8.98 17.25
CA PRO A 469 5.39 8.63 18.50
C PRO A 469 4.12 7.81 18.26
N VAL A 470 3.62 7.16 19.32
CA VAL A 470 2.25 6.63 19.32
C VAL A 470 1.24 7.76 19.50
N ILE A 471 -0.01 7.51 19.12
CA ILE A 471 -1.03 8.55 18.93
C ILE A 471 -1.30 9.39 20.19
N ASP A 472 -1.40 8.75 21.35
CA ASP A 472 -1.74 9.39 22.61
C ASP A 472 -1.16 8.65 23.84
N LYS A 473 -1.50 9.17 25.01
CA LYS A 473 -1.06 8.66 26.31
C LYS A 473 -1.67 7.34 26.71
N GLU A 474 -2.90 7.10 26.31
CA GLU A 474 -3.59 5.86 26.64
C GLU A 474 -2.97 4.71 25.87
N ALA A 475 -2.72 4.89 24.56
CA ALA A 475 -2.00 3.94 23.72
C ALA A 475 -0.61 3.66 24.30
N GLN A 476 0.14 4.71 24.66
CA GLN A 476 1.46 4.57 25.28
C GLN A 476 1.40 3.77 26.59
N GLY A 477 0.46 4.08 27.48
CA GLY A 477 0.31 3.41 28.77
C GLY A 477 -0.07 1.93 28.63
N ASN A 478 -0.96 1.61 27.69
CA ASN A 478 -1.37 0.22 27.43
C ASN A 478 -0.20 -0.61 26.86
N LEU A 479 0.56 -0.05 25.93
CA LEU A 479 1.76 -0.70 25.38
C LEU A 479 2.85 -0.88 26.44
N GLN A 480 3.05 0.12 27.30
CA GLN A 480 4.04 0.06 28.37
C GLN A 480 3.70 -1.05 29.39
N LYS A 481 2.42 -1.22 29.75
CA LYS A 481 1.98 -2.34 30.60
C LYS A 481 2.28 -3.70 29.98
N HIS A 482 2.05 -3.86 28.68
CA HIS A 482 2.38 -5.10 27.97
C HIS A 482 3.89 -5.37 27.93
N ILE A 483 4.69 -4.33 27.66
CA ILE A 483 6.16 -4.42 27.69
C ILE A 483 6.66 -4.82 29.08
N GLU A 484 6.15 -4.21 30.15
CA GLU A 484 6.53 -4.52 31.53
C GLU A 484 6.17 -5.94 31.96
N ARG A 485 5.05 -6.45 31.44
CA ARG A 485 4.67 -7.86 31.62
C ARG A 485 5.65 -8.77 30.89
N LEU A 486 5.92 -8.53 29.60
CA LEU A 486 6.83 -9.35 28.81
C LEU A 486 8.27 -9.35 29.34
N LYS A 487 8.75 -8.23 29.91
CA LYS A 487 10.07 -8.20 30.58
C LYS A 487 10.20 -9.17 31.75
N LYS A 488 9.09 -9.59 32.35
CA LYS A 488 9.05 -10.56 33.47
C LYS A 488 8.81 -11.99 32.99
N GLU A 489 8.04 -12.15 31.91
CA GLU A 489 7.48 -13.44 31.50
C GLU A 489 8.15 -14.03 30.26
N ALA A 490 8.74 -13.20 29.41
CA ALA A 490 9.30 -13.56 28.11
C ALA A 490 10.78 -13.20 28.01
N LYS A 491 11.45 -13.74 26.98
CA LYS A 491 12.85 -13.41 26.72
C LYS A 491 12.93 -12.06 26.02
N ASP A 492 13.41 -11.05 26.75
CA ASP A 492 13.71 -9.72 26.22
C ASP A 492 14.96 -9.77 25.35
N TRP A 493 14.77 -9.72 24.03
CA TRP A 493 15.89 -9.73 23.10
C TRP A 493 16.48 -8.35 22.90
N TYR A 494 15.63 -7.35 22.71
CA TYR A 494 16.06 -6.02 22.34
C TYR A 494 15.00 -4.94 22.50
N SER A 495 15.45 -3.75 22.86
CA SER A 495 14.72 -2.49 22.74
C SER A 495 15.62 -1.49 22.01
N ALA A 496 15.12 -0.85 20.96
CA ALA A 496 15.88 0.15 20.23
C ALA A 496 16.33 1.30 21.14
N THR A 497 17.53 1.81 20.88
CA THR A 497 18.09 2.94 21.62
C THR A 497 17.67 4.26 20.99
N VAL A 498 17.57 5.29 21.82
CA VAL A 498 17.24 6.64 21.37
C VAL A 498 18.48 7.49 21.57
N SER A 499 18.88 8.21 20.54
CA SER A 499 20.00 9.15 20.63
C SER A 499 19.76 10.21 21.70
N ASP A 500 20.75 10.48 22.54
CA ASP A 500 20.70 11.54 23.57
C ASP A 500 20.40 12.93 23.00
N LYS A 501 20.57 13.10 21.68
CA LYS A 501 20.27 14.35 20.95
C LYS A 501 18.78 14.53 20.66
N VAL A 502 17.97 13.49 20.78
CA VAL A 502 16.53 13.51 20.51
C VAL A 502 15.78 13.65 21.81
N ARG A 503 15.01 14.73 21.95
CA ARG A 503 14.06 14.88 23.06
C ARG A 503 12.72 14.28 22.66
N LEU A 504 12.44 13.09 23.16
CA LEU A 504 11.16 12.44 22.92
C LEU A 504 10.02 13.18 23.64
N SER A 505 8.86 13.23 22.98
CA SER A 505 7.62 13.53 23.67
C SER A 505 7.28 12.39 24.63
N ASP A 506 6.24 12.60 25.41
CA ASP A 506 5.83 11.69 26.45
C ASP A 506 4.86 10.59 25.93
N THR A 507 4.65 10.52 24.62
CA THR A 507 3.86 9.51 23.88
C THR A 507 4.71 8.61 22.98
N PHE A 508 6.02 8.49 23.22
CA PHE A 508 6.85 7.54 22.48
C PHE A 508 6.83 6.15 23.10
N VAL A 509 6.86 5.13 22.24
CA VAL A 509 7.21 3.75 22.56
C VAL A 509 8.27 3.33 21.56
N VAL A 510 9.46 2.97 22.04
CA VAL A 510 10.54 2.52 21.15
C VAL A 510 10.27 1.11 20.63
N PRO A 511 10.78 0.73 19.45
CA PRO A 511 10.73 -0.65 18.96
C PRO A 511 11.24 -1.66 19.99
N HIS A 512 10.44 -2.66 20.32
CA HIS A 512 10.79 -3.77 21.20
C HIS A 512 10.69 -5.11 20.47
N MET A 513 11.52 -6.07 20.88
CA MET A 513 11.54 -7.42 20.35
C MET A 513 11.64 -8.44 21.51
N PHE A 514 10.62 -9.29 21.63
CA PHE A 514 10.52 -10.34 22.64
C PHE A 514 10.41 -11.72 21.99
N GLU A 515 10.92 -12.76 22.64
CA GLU A 515 10.67 -14.15 22.28
C GLU A 515 9.72 -14.78 23.31
N ILE A 516 8.57 -15.26 22.81
CA ILE A 516 7.47 -15.88 23.58
C ILE A 516 7.37 -17.36 23.21
N SER A 517 6.72 -18.17 24.05
CA SER A 517 6.64 -19.62 23.81
C SER A 517 5.44 -20.02 22.95
N ASP A 518 4.32 -19.31 23.09
CA ASP A 518 3.09 -19.53 22.32
C ASP A 518 2.39 -18.20 22.01
N ILE A 519 1.66 -18.14 20.89
CA ILE A 519 0.92 -16.95 20.47
C ILE A 519 -0.23 -16.61 21.43
N ASP A 520 -0.73 -17.59 22.17
CA ASP A 520 -1.77 -17.40 23.19
C ASP A 520 -1.32 -16.43 24.30
N GLU A 521 -0.01 -16.27 24.55
CA GLU A 521 0.56 -15.33 25.53
C GLU A 521 0.32 -13.85 25.17
N MET A 522 -0.11 -13.57 23.93
CA MET A 522 -0.42 -12.22 23.48
C MET A 522 -1.66 -11.64 24.19
N GLY A 523 -2.65 -12.48 24.52
CA GLY A 523 -3.90 -12.03 25.16
C GLY A 523 -4.77 -11.06 24.33
N GLY A 524 -4.39 -10.76 23.07
CA GLY A 524 -5.07 -9.82 22.19
C GLY A 524 -4.10 -9.06 21.28
N GLU A 525 -4.63 -8.09 20.54
CA GLU A 525 -3.83 -7.19 19.70
C GLU A 525 -3.13 -6.11 20.53
N HIS A 526 -1.84 -5.91 20.30
CA HIS A 526 -1.05 -4.81 20.87
C HIS A 526 -0.64 -3.84 19.77
N PHE A 527 -1.29 -2.66 19.74
CA PHE A 527 -1.24 -1.73 18.61
C PHE A 527 -0.05 -0.77 18.66
N GLY A 528 1.17 -1.31 18.63
CA GLY A 528 2.40 -0.53 18.74
C GLY A 528 3.64 -1.27 18.22
N PRO A 529 4.84 -0.71 18.39
CA PRO A 529 6.07 -1.21 17.77
C PRO A 529 6.70 -2.33 18.62
N ILE A 530 5.97 -3.43 18.79
CA ILE A 530 6.39 -4.58 19.61
C ILE A 530 6.32 -5.85 18.76
N LEU A 531 7.48 -6.40 18.44
CA LEU A 531 7.63 -7.65 17.70
C LEU A 531 7.75 -8.83 18.67
N HIS A 532 6.96 -9.87 18.44
CA HIS A 532 7.04 -11.13 19.18
C HIS A 532 7.59 -12.22 18.27
N ILE A 533 8.47 -13.05 18.79
CA ILE A 533 9.12 -14.12 18.04
C ILE A 533 8.76 -15.47 18.66
N ILE A 534 8.40 -16.41 17.79
CA ILE A 534 8.24 -17.82 18.13
C ILE A 534 9.14 -18.64 17.20
N ARG A 535 9.97 -19.50 17.78
CA ARG A 535 10.73 -20.48 16.99
C ARG A 535 9.87 -21.69 16.70
N TYR A 536 10.03 -22.28 15.52
CA TYR A 536 9.37 -23.54 15.21
C TYR A 536 10.28 -24.50 14.45
N SER A 537 10.10 -25.79 14.70
CA SER A 537 10.71 -26.83 13.87
C SER A 537 9.96 -26.95 12.54
N GLY A 538 10.67 -27.10 11.42
CA GLY A 538 10.05 -27.34 10.11
C GLY A 538 9.08 -28.54 10.07
N LYS A 539 9.25 -29.51 10.97
CA LYS A 539 8.33 -30.67 11.14
C LYS A 539 6.97 -30.28 11.73
N LYS A 540 6.90 -29.19 12.49
CA LYS A 540 5.70 -28.67 13.16
C LYS A 540 4.99 -27.56 12.36
N ARG A 541 5.35 -27.36 11.09
CA ARG A 541 4.74 -26.36 10.20
C ARG A 541 3.21 -26.37 10.24
N ASN A 542 2.61 -27.56 10.22
CA ASN A 542 1.15 -27.69 10.23
C ASN A 542 0.54 -27.23 11.55
N GLU A 543 1.18 -27.55 12.69
CA GLU A 543 0.75 -27.09 14.01
C GLU A 543 0.81 -25.56 14.10
N VAL A 544 1.86 -24.94 13.54
CA VAL A 544 1.99 -23.47 13.49
C VAL A 544 0.84 -22.83 12.70
N ILE A 545 0.48 -23.39 11.55
CA ILE A 545 -0.67 -22.91 10.76
C ILE A 545 -1.96 -22.99 11.59
N ASP A 546 -2.19 -24.13 12.24
CA ASP A 546 -3.39 -24.35 13.05
C ASP A 546 -3.44 -23.38 14.26
N ARG A 547 -2.28 -23.05 14.85
CA ARG A 547 -2.16 -22.04 15.91
C ARG A 547 -2.45 -20.62 15.43
N ILE A 548 -1.92 -20.22 14.27
CA ILE A 548 -2.20 -18.90 13.68
C ILE A 548 -3.70 -18.73 13.45
N ASN A 549 -4.32 -19.73 12.81
CA ASN A 549 -5.76 -19.73 12.53
C ASN A 549 -6.59 -19.80 13.83
N GLY A 550 -6.08 -20.49 14.86
CA GLY A 550 -6.72 -20.64 16.17
C GLY A 550 -6.91 -19.34 16.95
N THR A 551 -6.19 -18.26 16.58
CA THR A 551 -6.39 -16.92 17.16
C THR A 551 -7.77 -16.33 16.84
N GLY A 552 -8.42 -16.83 15.79
CA GLY A 552 -9.69 -16.32 15.27
C GLY A 552 -9.58 -15.01 14.48
N TYR A 553 -8.40 -14.38 14.45
CA TYR A 553 -8.09 -13.26 13.55
C TYR A 553 -7.68 -13.76 12.17
N GLY A 554 -7.77 -12.89 11.16
CA GLY A 554 -7.47 -13.24 9.77
C GLY A 554 -7.30 -12.02 8.89
N LEU A 555 -6.45 -11.07 9.26
CA LEU A 555 -6.23 -9.83 8.49
C LEU A 555 -5.08 -9.95 7.50
N THR A 556 -3.83 -9.93 7.97
CA THR A 556 -2.64 -10.10 7.12
C THR A 556 -1.76 -11.26 7.54
N PHE A 557 -1.17 -11.94 6.56
CA PHE A 557 -0.18 -13.00 6.75
C PHE A 557 1.01 -12.82 5.81
N GLY A 558 2.22 -13.01 6.33
CA GLY A 558 3.47 -12.98 5.56
C GLY A 558 4.10 -14.35 5.43
N LEU A 559 4.65 -14.68 4.27
CA LEU A 559 5.46 -15.88 4.05
C LEU A 559 6.78 -15.52 3.37
N GLN A 560 7.89 -15.81 4.03
CA GLN A 560 9.23 -15.73 3.43
C GLN A 560 9.73 -17.14 3.14
N SER A 561 9.72 -17.51 1.87
CA SER A 561 10.17 -18.82 1.38
C SER A 561 10.51 -18.76 -0.11
N ARG A 562 11.63 -19.38 -0.50
CA ARG A 562 12.02 -19.58 -1.91
C ARG A 562 11.54 -20.92 -2.46
N VAL A 563 10.96 -21.78 -1.63
CA VAL A 563 10.53 -23.12 -2.02
C VAL A 563 9.05 -23.07 -2.39
N GLN A 564 8.76 -23.14 -3.69
CA GLN A 564 7.39 -23.10 -4.22
C GLN A 564 6.48 -24.16 -3.57
N GLN A 565 6.99 -25.38 -3.36
CA GLN A 565 6.24 -26.44 -2.69
C GLN A 565 5.83 -26.08 -1.25
N GLN A 566 6.62 -25.27 -0.54
CA GLN A 566 6.25 -24.78 0.80
C GLN A 566 5.13 -23.74 0.69
N GLN A 567 5.22 -22.82 -0.28
CA GLN A 567 4.18 -21.82 -0.52
C GLN A 567 2.84 -22.49 -0.85
N GLU A 568 2.85 -23.48 -1.76
CA GLU A 568 1.66 -24.25 -2.16
C GLU A 568 1.08 -25.08 -1.00
N ALA A 569 1.90 -25.50 -0.04
CA ALA A 569 1.45 -26.26 1.13
C ALA A 569 0.90 -25.38 2.26
N ILE A 570 1.41 -24.15 2.41
CA ILE A 570 1.06 -23.24 3.51
C ILE A 570 -0.13 -22.36 3.14
N LEU A 571 -0.06 -21.65 2.01
CA LEU A 571 -0.99 -20.56 1.69
C LEU A 571 -2.45 -21.01 1.64
N PRO A 572 -2.82 -22.16 1.04
CA PRO A 572 -4.23 -22.59 1.00
C PRO A 572 -4.83 -22.95 2.37
N ARG A 573 -4.00 -23.14 3.40
CA ARG A 573 -4.46 -23.48 4.76
C ARG A 573 -4.51 -22.28 5.71
N ILE A 574 -3.94 -21.13 5.33
CA ILE A 574 -3.97 -19.94 6.17
C ILE A 574 -5.31 -19.24 6.01
N HIS A 575 -5.92 -18.87 7.14
CA HIS A 575 -7.13 -18.05 7.20
C HIS A 575 -6.73 -16.59 7.41
N ALA A 576 -6.49 -15.88 6.30
CA ALA A 576 -6.19 -14.46 6.31
C ALA A 576 -6.67 -13.79 5.02
N GLY A 577 -7.25 -12.60 5.15
CA GLY A 577 -7.77 -11.87 4.00
C GLY A 577 -6.67 -11.38 3.04
N ASN A 578 -5.48 -11.04 3.52
CA ASN A 578 -4.38 -10.54 2.70
C ASN A 578 -3.09 -11.32 2.99
N MET A 579 -2.54 -12.00 1.97
CA MET A 579 -1.31 -12.79 2.08
C MET A 579 -0.19 -12.16 1.25
N TYR A 580 0.99 -12.06 1.84
CA TYR A 580 2.16 -11.42 1.24
C TYR A 580 3.34 -12.39 1.21
N VAL A 581 3.87 -12.69 0.02
CA VAL A 581 4.96 -13.66 -0.16
C VAL A 581 6.23 -12.93 -0.58
N ASN A 582 7.32 -13.15 0.15
CA ASN A 582 8.64 -12.57 -0.10
C ASN A 582 8.63 -11.03 -0.22
N ARG A 583 7.87 -10.38 0.66
CA ARG A 583 7.78 -8.92 0.84
C ARG A 583 7.16 -8.59 2.20
N ASN A 584 7.20 -7.31 2.57
CA ASN A 584 6.45 -6.76 3.71
C ASN A 584 4.93 -7.01 3.62
N MET A 585 4.26 -6.87 4.77
CA MET A 585 2.83 -7.16 4.97
C MET A 585 1.93 -5.92 5.00
N THR A 586 2.50 -4.73 4.79
CA THR A 586 1.82 -3.44 4.96
C THR A 586 1.73 -2.69 3.63
N GLY A 587 0.96 -1.59 3.61
CA GLY A 587 0.81 -0.73 2.41
C GLY A 587 0.06 -1.40 1.27
N ALA A 588 -1.09 -2.01 1.57
CA ALA A 588 -2.00 -2.52 0.55
C ALA A 588 -2.42 -1.37 -0.40
N VAL A 589 -2.41 -1.62 -1.70
CA VAL A 589 -2.73 -0.59 -2.71
C VAL A 589 -4.15 -0.80 -3.23
N VAL A 590 -4.95 0.27 -3.19
CA VAL A 590 -6.34 0.29 -3.67
C VAL A 590 -6.44 -0.25 -5.11
N GLY A 591 -7.34 -1.20 -5.35
CA GLY A 591 -7.53 -1.84 -6.65
C GLY A 591 -6.43 -2.84 -7.05
N VAL A 592 -5.38 -3.03 -6.25
CA VAL A 592 -4.29 -3.99 -6.51
C VAL A 592 -4.24 -5.08 -5.44
N GLN A 593 -4.30 -4.70 -4.17
CA GLN A 593 -4.50 -5.63 -3.06
C GLN A 593 -5.73 -5.22 -2.26
N PRO A 594 -6.96 -5.51 -2.73
CA PRO A 594 -8.17 -5.29 -1.95
C PRO A 594 -7.99 -5.73 -0.51
N PHE A 595 -8.21 -4.81 0.42
CA PHE A 595 -7.78 -4.96 1.80
C PHE A 595 -8.96 -5.21 2.73
N GLY A 596 -8.79 -6.17 3.64
CA GLY A 596 -9.79 -6.52 4.64
C GLY A 596 -9.62 -7.95 5.11
N GLY A 597 -10.10 -8.25 6.31
CA GLY A 597 -9.89 -9.55 6.96
C GLY A 597 -11.10 -10.47 6.93
N GLU A 598 -10.98 -11.58 7.65
CA GLU A 598 -12.08 -12.48 8.00
C GLU A 598 -12.06 -12.80 9.51
N GLY A 599 -13.10 -13.50 9.99
CA GLY A 599 -13.21 -13.87 11.40
C GLY A 599 -13.30 -12.63 12.31
N LEU A 600 -12.46 -12.57 13.34
CA LEU A 600 -12.38 -11.43 14.25
C LEU A 600 -11.81 -10.16 13.61
N SER A 601 -11.26 -10.25 12.40
CA SER A 601 -10.63 -9.13 11.70
C SER A 601 -11.57 -8.33 10.81
N GLY A 602 -12.74 -8.87 10.45
CA GLY A 602 -13.75 -8.07 9.80
C GLY A 602 -14.86 -8.86 9.14
N THR A 603 -15.87 -8.14 8.68
CA THR A 603 -17.02 -8.68 7.96
C THR A 603 -16.82 -8.74 6.45
N GLY A 604 -15.92 -7.89 5.93
CA GLY A 604 -15.90 -7.51 4.53
C GLY A 604 -17.16 -6.75 4.10
N PRO A 605 -17.32 -6.46 2.78
CA PRO A 605 -16.35 -6.76 1.72
C PRO A 605 -15.07 -5.93 1.83
N LYS A 606 -14.01 -6.34 1.12
CA LYS A 606 -12.70 -5.68 1.13
C LYS A 606 -12.75 -4.27 0.58
N ALA A 607 -12.22 -3.31 1.33
CA ALA A 607 -12.00 -1.95 0.87
C ALA A 607 -11.03 -1.94 -0.32
N GLY A 608 -11.29 -1.05 -1.28
CA GLY A 608 -10.49 -0.92 -2.50
C GLY A 608 -10.61 -2.14 -3.41
N GLY A 609 -11.66 -2.94 -3.23
CA GLY A 609 -11.99 -4.11 -4.04
C GLY A 609 -13.28 -3.94 -4.82
N PRO A 610 -13.50 -4.83 -5.82
CA PRO A 610 -14.64 -4.73 -6.73
C PRO A 610 -16.00 -4.98 -6.05
N TYR A 611 -16.02 -5.63 -4.89
CA TYR A 611 -17.26 -5.97 -4.18
C TYR A 611 -17.69 -4.95 -3.13
N TYR A 612 -16.87 -3.92 -2.87
CA TYR A 612 -17.11 -2.98 -1.77
C TYR A 612 -18.41 -2.19 -1.96
N LEU A 613 -18.57 -1.54 -3.12
CA LEU A 613 -19.69 -0.65 -3.40
C LEU A 613 -21.06 -1.34 -3.37
N LEU A 614 -21.12 -2.63 -3.70
CA LEU A 614 -22.37 -3.39 -3.68
C LEU A 614 -23.00 -3.43 -2.29
N ARG A 615 -22.19 -3.43 -1.23
CA ARG A 615 -22.71 -3.48 0.14
C ARG A 615 -23.38 -2.17 0.56
N PHE A 616 -22.99 -1.06 -0.07
CA PHE A 616 -23.59 0.26 0.13
C PHE A 616 -24.89 0.47 -0.65
N ALA A 617 -25.22 -0.42 -1.59
CA ALA A 617 -26.40 -0.30 -2.45
C ALA A 617 -27.47 -1.36 -2.12
N ALA A 618 -28.72 -1.05 -2.47
CA ALA A 618 -29.85 -1.97 -2.50
C ALA A 618 -30.26 -2.26 -3.96
N GLU A 619 -30.57 -3.53 -4.23
CA GLU A 619 -31.04 -4.01 -5.52
C GLU A 619 -32.53 -3.69 -5.73
N ARG A 620 -32.89 -3.29 -6.93
CA ARG A 620 -34.28 -3.08 -7.36
C ARG A 620 -34.50 -3.69 -8.74
N THR A 621 -35.46 -4.61 -8.84
CA THR A 621 -35.91 -5.19 -10.11
C THR A 621 -37.19 -4.51 -10.57
N LEU A 622 -37.18 -3.99 -11.80
CA LEU A 622 -38.37 -3.49 -12.48
C LEU A 622 -38.76 -4.48 -13.57
N THR A 623 -39.97 -5.03 -13.46
CA THR A 623 -40.57 -5.92 -14.46
C THR A 623 -41.76 -5.23 -15.09
N ILE A 624 -41.74 -5.05 -16.41
CA ILE A 624 -42.82 -4.42 -17.17
C ILE A 624 -43.37 -5.44 -18.16
N ASN A 625 -44.66 -5.73 -18.06
CA ASN A 625 -45.42 -6.44 -19.09
C ASN A 625 -45.57 -5.51 -20.31
N THR A 626 -44.74 -5.71 -21.33
CA THR A 626 -44.74 -4.90 -22.55
C THR A 626 -45.80 -5.36 -23.56
N ALA A 627 -46.36 -6.58 -23.40
CA ALA A 627 -47.42 -7.08 -24.27
C ALA A 627 -48.69 -6.21 -24.23
N ALA A 628 -49.00 -5.61 -23.07
CA ALA A 628 -50.16 -4.73 -22.89
C ALA A 628 -50.08 -3.42 -23.71
N ILE A 629 -48.90 -3.08 -24.26
CA ILE A 629 -48.65 -1.83 -25.01
C ILE A 629 -48.70 -2.07 -26.53
N GLY A 630 -48.89 -3.31 -27.00
CA GLY A 630 -49.12 -3.59 -28.44
C GLY A 630 -48.43 -4.83 -29.02
N GLY A 631 -47.94 -5.76 -28.19
CA GLY A 631 -47.19 -6.95 -28.65
C GLY A 631 -45.72 -6.65 -28.99
N ASN A 632 -44.89 -7.70 -29.05
CA ASN A 632 -43.46 -7.55 -29.26
C ASN A 632 -43.17 -7.10 -30.71
N ILE A 633 -42.74 -5.84 -30.89
CA ILE A 633 -42.39 -5.28 -32.19
C ILE A 633 -41.22 -6.05 -32.84
N GLU A 634 -40.33 -6.66 -32.05
CA GLU A 634 -39.25 -7.52 -32.55
C GLU A 634 -39.75 -8.85 -33.15
N LEU A 635 -40.99 -9.27 -32.85
CA LEU A 635 -41.64 -10.41 -33.52
C LEU A 635 -42.30 -10.02 -34.85
N LEU A 636 -42.39 -8.72 -35.17
CA LEU A 636 -43.02 -8.18 -36.39
C LEU A 636 -42.00 -7.71 -37.44
N SER A 637 -40.69 -7.80 -37.15
CA SER A 637 -39.56 -7.50 -38.04
C SER A 637 -38.75 -8.76 -38.32
#